data_AF-A0A7H8HJ21-F1
#
_entry.id   AF-A0A7H8HJ21-F1
#
_cell.length_a   1.000
_cell.length_b   1.000
_cell.length_c   1.000
_cell.angle_alpha   90.00
_cell.angle_beta   90.00
_cell.angle_gamma   90.00
#
_symmetry.space_group_name_H-M   'P 1'
#
loop_
_entity.id
_entity.type
_entity.pdbx_description
1 polymer ?
#
loop_
_entity_poly.entity_id
_entity_poly.type
_entity_poly.pdbx_seq_one_letter_code
_entity_poly.pdbx_strand_id
1 'polypeptide(L)'
;MRATPLRPGRWRKVVTGAAALALAAGAVTYTGSATGAYADVQTVTDAKTASDGKQYWVQNHLVTKDLARAEGGTPKKWLLVWAGDENIADTLVKDVKNLPGTLGGGLNKIKNALPGPDFLAVIDATQGSPTYGKVVNTATVGPLVENEPHHMQYVWHKGDTIYAGALFAAATYAFDVSALPQLKLKGVSLPTNTLGGSVPDAYWVLKDGTAYGTYMGGPVVPGPHAYADGSTQIGNGFAGSPGEVVHFGQNAQVLSESPAATPQGDNQKLCDNLPQLGKPTCANPHGIQAREDLNTLVTSDYAEPRNIILDPVKQPSPYLRRPTVRTWDISDRNHPKLKSVSYLQDGPRADPADPLHAESRAVMETTVTNLPGHKGAFAQTMQGGAVFYTPDITAAEPHWIEVFDDGAANKAIYANNDSNGGSSNGGWIQTSPDDKYLYRAIVGRQKGTLSADDPGTTGGVYVLDIQKLVNAGDRIEDIEGRIDTKAKAQQGGGGDLPTVVGAAPINPGTPGAGPHWGAYDNFVLGSDGFYHETDTPQHLAVSNYFVARSGLDGDHKVNLLNLGPDGKVSVDSNFRDEFTGQVGINFNRKSWPHGAFGNAKPHSELFVVADADVR
;
A
#
# COMPACT_ATOMS: atom_id res chain seq x y z
N MET A 1 27.54 79.07 36.08
CA MET A 1 27.94 79.00 34.66
C MET A 1 28.76 77.74 34.46
N ARG A 2 28.56 77.09 33.31
CA ARG A 2 28.87 75.69 32.99
C ARG A 2 30.37 75.41 32.92
N ALA A 3 30.78 74.23 33.42
CA ALA A 3 31.91 73.49 32.88
C ALA A 3 31.65 71.98 33.03
N THR A 4 31.61 71.30 31.90
CA THR A 4 31.41 69.87 31.63
C THR A 4 32.54 68.99 32.18
N PRO A 5 32.30 67.73 32.56
CA PRO A 5 33.34 66.72 32.63
C PRO A 5 33.27 65.70 31.47
N LEU A 6 34.47 65.28 31.09
CA LEU A 6 34.84 64.36 30.02
C LEU A 6 34.52 62.90 30.34
N ARG A 7 34.25 62.12 29.29
CA ARG A 7 34.04 60.65 29.30
C ARG A 7 35.33 59.89 29.66
N PRO A 8 35.25 58.75 30.38
CA PRO A 8 36.36 57.79 30.44
C PRO A 8 36.23 56.68 29.40
N GLY A 9 37.38 56.31 28.83
CA GLY A 9 37.57 55.26 27.84
C GLY A 9 37.47 53.84 28.40
N ARG A 10 37.06 52.92 27.52
CA ARG A 10 37.06 51.47 27.77
C ARG A 10 38.38 50.86 27.31
N TRP A 11 39.02 50.15 28.24
CA TRP A 11 40.13 49.25 28.00
C TRP A 11 39.67 47.87 27.51
N ARG A 12 40.50 47.29 26.63
CA ARG A 12 40.75 45.86 26.35
C ARG A 12 39.55 44.95 25.98
N LYS A 13 39.50 44.59 24.69
CA LYS A 13 39.20 43.21 24.27
C LYS A 13 40.24 42.74 23.26
N VAL A 14 40.84 41.61 23.60
CA VAL A 14 41.85 40.88 22.85
C VAL A 14 41.16 40.02 21.78
N VAL A 15 41.79 40.03 20.61
CA VAL A 15 41.76 39.12 19.46
C VAL A 15 41.17 37.73 19.70
N THR A 16 40.19 37.35 18.88
CA THR A 16 40.18 36.06 18.17
C THR A 16 39.29 36.18 16.94
N GLY A 17 39.92 36.08 15.77
CA GLY A 17 39.26 36.13 14.48
C GLY A 17 38.84 34.75 13.97
N ALA A 18 37.92 34.80 13.02
CA ALA A 18 37.79 33.95 11.84
C ALA A 18 37.94 32.42 12.02
N ALA A 19 36.80 31.73 12.03
CA ALA A 19 36.57 30.49 11.26
C ALA A 19 35.08 30.10 11.39
N ALA A 20 34.21 30.86 10.72
CA ALA A 20 32.80 30.51 10.56
C ALA A 20 32.51 30.53 9.05
N LEU A 21 32.96 29.48 8.36
CA LEU A 21 32.59 29.06 7.01
C LEU A 21 33.44 27.82 6.68
N ALA A 22 32.78 26.76 6.21
CA ALA A 22 33.30 25.42 5.94
C ALA A 22 33.37 24.47 7.15
N LEU A 23 32.31 23.67 7.33
CA LEU A 23 32.32 22.22 7.58
C LEU A 23 30.87 21.76 7.84
N ALA A 24 30.06 21.80 6.78
CA ALA A 24 28.84 21.00 6.69
C ALA A 24 29.17 19.78 5.81
N ALA A 25 30.01 18.90 6.33
CA ALA A 25 30.32 17.60 5.73
C ALA A 25 30.89 16.69 6.83
N GLY A 26 30.19 15.58 7.09
CA GLY A 26 30.75 14.38 7.72
C GLY A 26 30.85 14.37 9.24
N ALA A 27 29.98 13.57 9.87
CA ALA A 27 30.32 12.48 10.81
C ALA A 27 29.14 12.22 11.76
N VAL A 28 28.16 11.43 11.30
CA VAL A 28 27.40 10.62 12.25
C VAL A 28 28.37 9.50 12.66
N THR A 29 28.82 9.52 13.91
CA THR A 29 29.74 8.50 14.42
C THR A 29 29.02 7.16 14.51
N TYR A 30 29.26 6.34 13.48
CA TYR A 30 28.87 4.95 13.38
C TYR A 30 29.56 4.15 14.50
N THR A 31 28.79 3.61 15.43
CA THR A 31 29.27 2.62 16.41
C THR A 31 28.31 1.43 16.43
N GLY A 32 28.16 0.79 15.26
CA GLY A 32 27.52 -0.52 15.12
C GLY A 32 28.49 -1.45 14.42
N SER A 33 28.74 -2.62 14.99
CA SER A 33 29.55 -3.67 14.36
C SER A 33 28.94 -4.02 13.00
N ALA A 34 29.62 -3.68 11.89
CA ALA A 34 29.21 -4.10 10.57
C ALA A 34 29.19 -5.64 10.54
N THR A 35 28.03 -6.23 10.29
CA THR A 35 27.93 -7.66 9.99
C THR A 35 28.66 -7.92 8.67
N GLY A 36 29.26 -9.10 8.49
CA GLY A 36 29.98 -9.43 7.24
C GLY A 36 29.12 -9.30 5.97
N ALA A 37 27.78 -9.29 6.10
CA ALA A 37 26.83 -9.02 5.03
C ALA A 37 26.97 -7.60 4.44
N TYR A 38 27.29 -6.58 5.25
CA TYR A 38 27.34 -5.17 4.81
C TYR A 38 28.72 -4.53 4.97
N ALA A 39 29.78 -5.32 4.79
CA ALA A 39 31.15 -4.83 4.94
C ALA A 39 31.55 -3.75 3.92
N ASP A 40 30.89 -3.69 2.76
CA ASP A 40 31.24 -2.82 1.63
C ASP A 40 30.04 -1.99 1.11
N VAL A 41 29.51 -1.10 1.96
CA VAL A 41 28.39 -0.21 1.59
C VAL A 41 28.91 1.11 0.98
N GLN A 42 28.45 1.42 -0.23
CA GLN A 42 28.65 2.72 -0.88
C GLN A 42 27.40 3.58 -0.75
N THR A 43 27.60 4.86 -0.41
CA THR A 43 26.51 5.80 -0.21
C THR A 43 26.40 6.82 -1.34
N VAL A 44 25.20 7.02 -1.87
CA VAL A 44 24.91 8.03 -2.91
C VAL A 44 23.60 8.76 -2.60
N THR A 45 23.64 10.08 -2.49
CA THR A 45 22.46 10.91 -2.17
C THR A 45 22.03 11.73 -3.38
N ASP A 46 20.73 11.75 -3.65
CA ASP A 46 20.08 12.71 -4.55
C ASP A 46 19.06 13.52 -3.73
N ALA A 47 18.93 14.82 -4.02
CA ALA A 47 18.09 15.72 -3.26
C ALA A 47 17.31 16.69 -4.18
N LYS A 48 16.13 17.09 -3.72
CA LYS A 48 15.23 18.05 -4.38
C LYS A 48 14.70 19.07 -3.38
N THR A 49 14.52 20.30 -3.85
CA THR A 49 13.81 21.33 -3.10
C THR A 49 12.30 21.13 -3.26
N ALA A 50 11.57 20.93 -2.18
CA ALA A 50 10.12 20.82 -2.20
C ALA A 50 9.43 22.20 -2.16
N SER A 51 8.09 22.21 -2.19
CA SER A 51 7.30 23.45 -2.20
C SER A 51 7.43 24.29 -0.93
N ASP A 52 7.87 23.71 0.18
CA ASP A 52 8.17 24.43 1.44
C ASP A 52 9.56 25.09 1.44
N GLY A 53 10.32 24.97 0.34
CA GLY A 53 11.67 25.50 0.19
C GLY A 53 12.76 24.68 0.88
N LYS A 54 12.45 23.52 1.49
CA LYS A 54 13.42 22.65 2.15
C LYS A 54 13.93 21.56 1.22
N GLN A 55 15.09 21.00 1.56
CA GLN A 55 15.66 19.85 0.87
C GLN A 55 15.01 18.56 1.37
N TYR A 56 14.53 17.76 0.43
CA TYR A 56 14.13 16.37 0.61
C TYR A 56 15.08 15.51 -0.19
N TRP A 57 15.37 14.30 0.29
CA TRP A 57 16.43 13.50 -0.29
C TRP A 57 16.10 12.01 -0.26
N VAL A 58 16.77 11.30 -1.17
CA VAL A 58 16.93 9.84 -1.13
C VAL A 58 18.42 9.53 -1.02
N GLN A 59 18.79 8.65 -0.10
CA GLN A 59 20.16 8.22 0.13
C GLN A 59 20.26 6.72 -0.04
N ASN A 60 20.93 6.32 -1.11
CA ASN A 60 21.20 4.92 -1.42
C ASN A 60 22.36 4.41 -0.57
N HIS A 61 22.25 3.17 -0.12
CA HIS A 61 23.23 2.42 0.64
C HIS A 61 23.48 1.09 -0.09
N LEU A 62 24.32 1.15 -1.10
CA LEU A 62 24.54 0.08 -2.07
C LEU A 62 25.56 -0.93 -1.51
N VAL A 63 25.17 -2.21 -1.42
CA VAL A 63 26.05 -3.31 -0.98
C VAL A 63 26.92 -3.75 -2.15
N THR A 64 28.06 -3.09 -2.34
CA THR A 64 28.85 -3.13 -3.60
C THR A 64 29.25 -4.52 -4.06
N LYS A 65 29.60 -5.42 -3.14
CA LYS A 65 29.94 -6.82 -3.44
C LYS A 65 28.78 -7.63 -4.05
N ASP A 66 27.54 -7.22 -3.80
CA ASP A 66 26.32 -7.90 -4.26
C ASP A 66 25.69 -7.19 -5.48
N LEU A 67 26.32 -6.11 -6.00
CA LEU A 67 25.86 -5.37 -7.18
C LEU A 67 26.28 -5.99 -8.51
N ALA A 68 27.17 -6.98 -8.50
CA ALA A 68 27.62 -7.63 -9.73
C ALA A 68 26.42 -8.23 -10.49
N ARG A 69 26.48 -8.20 -11.83
CA ARG A 69 25.52 -8.93 -12.67
C ARG A 69 25.48 -10.39 -12.22
N ALA A 70 24.32 -11.05 -12.37
CA ALA A 70 24.20 -12.46 -12.04
C ALA A 70 25.22 -13.28 -12.86
N GLU A 71 25.59 -14.47 -12.38
CA GLU A 71 26.55 -15.34 -13.08
C GLU A 71 26.21 -15.44 -14.58
N GLY A 72 27.22 -15.26 -15.44
CA GLY A 72 27.03 -15.29 -16.89
C GLY A 72 26.58 -13.97 -17.55
N GLY A 73 26.41 -12.88 -16.79
CA GLY A 73 26.08 -11.55 -17.34
C GLY A 73 24.58 -11.28 -17.50
N THR A 74 23.72 -12.15 -16.98
CA THR A 74 22.27 -12.00 -16.96
C THR A 74 21.86 -10.70 -16.26
N PRO A 75 20.97 -9.89 -16.87
CA PRO A 75 20.45 -8.69 -16.22
C PRO A 75 19.71 -9.03 -14.92
N LYS A 76 19.60 -8.03 -14.04
CA LYS A 76 18.94 -8.20 -12.76
C LYS A 76 17.48 -7.76 -12.84
N LYS A 77 16.62 -8.51 -12.18
CA LYS A 77 15.26 -8.11 -11.80
C LYS A 77 15.22 -7.85 -10.31
N TRP A 78 14.56 -6.76 -9.92
CA TRP A 78 14.53 -6.27 -8.56
C TRP A 78 13.12 -6.34 -8.00
N LEU A 79 13.02 -6.65 -6.71
CA LEU A 79 11.83 -6.41 -5.92
C LEU A 79 12.09 -5.19 -5.06
N LEU A 80 11.39 -4.09 -5.33
CA LEU A 80 11.41 -2.89 -4.51
C LEU A 80 10.33 -3.02 -3.45
N VAL A 81 10.68 -2.77 -2.19
CA VAL A 81 9.76 -2.86 -1.05
C VAL A 81 9.79 -1.55 -0.29
N TRP A 82 8.64 -0.88 -0.18
CA TRP A 82 8.46 0.34 0.58
C TRP A 82 8.23 0.00 2.05
N ALA A 83 9.15 0.42 2.92
CA ALA A 83 9.18 -0.02 4.30
C ALA A 83 9.48 1.12 5.28
N GLY A 84 8.79 1.11 6.41
CA GLY A 84 9.03 2.05 7.51
C GLY A 84 9.80 1.42 8.65
N ASP A 85 10.66 2.19 9.31
CA ASP A 85 11.35 1.73 10.53
C ASP A 85 10.33 1.55 11.68
N GLU A 86 10.61 0.60 12.58
CA GLU A 86 9.76 0.39 13.77
C GLU A 86 9.97 1.54 14.76
N ASN A 87 8.90 2.28 15.06
CA ASN A 87 8.99 3.51 15.85
C ASN A 87 8.60 3.30 17.31
N ILE A 88 8.98 4.25 18.20
CA ILE A 88 8.62 4.20 19.63
C ILE A 88 7.10 4.12 19.83
N ALA A 89 6.32 4.82 18.99
CA ALA A 89 4.87 4.77 19.03
C ALA A 89 4.31 3.35 18.82
N ASP A 90 4.98 2.51 18.02
CA ASP A 90 4.57 1.12 17.73
C ASP A 90 4.78 0.22 18.96
N THR A 91 5.84 0.47 19.73
CA THR A 91 6.14 -0.27 20.97
C THR A 91 5.25 0.13 22.14
N LEU A 92 4.82 1.39 22.21
CA LEU A 92 3.98 1.91 23.30
C LEU A 92 2.52 1.45 23.20
N VAL A 93 1.98 1.25 21.99
CA VAL A 93 0.58 0.81 21.80
C VAL A 93 0.34 -0.60 22.37
N LYS A 94 1.33 -1.49 22.29
CA LYS A 94 1.28 -2.84 22.89
C LYS A 94 1.22 -2.77 24.43
N ASP A 95 1.89 -1.79 25.03
CA ASP A 95 1.90 -1.54 26.48
C ASP A 95 0.58 -0.86 26.94
N VAL A 96 0.02 0.07 26.16
CA VAL A 96 -1.23 0.78 26.51
C VAL A 96 -2.45 -0.14 26.55
N LYS A 97 -2.52 -1.18 25.70
CA LYS A 97 -3.61 -2.18 25.76
C LYS A 97 -3.67 -2.97 27.08
N ASN A 98 -2.60 -2.96 27.89
CA ASN A 98 -2.45 -3.84 29.06
C ASN A 98 -2.12 -3.14 30.39
N LEU A 99 -2.22 -1.80 30.50
CA LEU A 99 -1.79 -1.09 31.71
C LEU A 99 -2.97 -0.58 32.58
N PRO A 100 -3.19 -1.14 33.78
CA PRO A 100 -3.69 -0.34 34.90
C PRO A 100 -2.54 0.56 35.37
N GLY A 101 -2.79 1.86 35.40
CA GLY A 101 -1.76 2.89 35.45
C GLY A 101 -0.66 2.68 36.49
N THR A 102 0.59 2.56 36.01
CA THR A 102 1.79 3.07 36.68
C THR A 102 2.88 3.34 35.65
N LEU A 103 3.41 4.57 35.66
CA LEU A 103 4.62 4.99 34.94
C LEU A 103 5.83 4.46 35.70
N GLY A 104 6.31 3.26 35.36
CA GLY A 104 7.41 2.63 36.08
C GLY A 104 8.13 1.56 35.28
N GLY A 105 8.65 1.91 34.10
CA GLY A 105 9.22 0.92 33.16
C GLY A 105 10.35 1.43 32.27
N GLY A 106 11.46 1.85 32.87
CA GLY A 106 12.79 1.63 32.27
C GLY A 106 13.41 2.75 31.43
N LEU A 107 14.26 3.55 32.07
CA LEU A 107 15.23 4.49 31.47
C LEU A 107 16.23 3.84 30.48
N ASN A 108 16.25 2.50 30.33
CA ASN A 108 17.05 1.80 29.32
C ASN A 108 16.35 1.68 27.95
N LYS A 109 15.02 1.89 27.84
CA LYS A 109 14.30 1.94 26.54
C LYS A 109 14.56 3.25 25.76
N ILE A 110 15.13 4.27 26.40
CA ILE A 110 15.27 5.64 25.87
C ILE A 110 16.59 5.84 25.08
N LYS A 111 17.53 4.89 25.10
CA LYS A 111 18.85 5.08 24.45
C LYS A 111 18.87 4.85 22.94
N ASN A 112 17.82 4.28 22.34
CA ASN A 112 17.64 4.11 20.88
C ASN A 112 16.44 4.92 20.34
N ALA A 113 16.14 6.07 20.96
CA ALA A 113 14.88 6.78 20.82
C ALA A 113 14.74 7.73 19.62
N LEU A 114 15.62 7.65 18.62
CA LEU A 114 15.46 8.43 17.39
C LEU A 114 14.83 7.52 16.34
N PRO A 115 13.68 7.91 15.73
CA PRO A 115 13.08 7.13 14.66
C PRO A 115 14.08 6.96 13.52
N GLY A 116 14.22 5.74 13.01
CA GLY A 116 15.01 5.50 11.80
C GLY A 116 14.31 6.08 10.57
N PRO A 117 15.07 6.22 9.47
CA PRO A 117 14.50 6.70 8.23
C PRO A 117 13.65 5.62 7.58
N ASP A 118 12.54 6.03 6.95
CA ASP A 118 11.80 5.17 6.03
C ASP A 118 12.63 4.93 4.75
N PHE A 119 12.41 3.81 4.06
CA PHE A 119 13.27 3.43 2.93
C PHE A 119 12.60 2.49 1.92
N LEU A 120 13.13 2.52 0.69
CA LEU A 120 12.94 1.46 -0.30
C LEU A 120 14.05 0.41 -0.11
N ALA A 121 13.68 -0.82 0.23
CA ALA A 121 14.58 -1.96 0.11
C ALA A 121 14.61 -2.43 -1.35
N VAL A 122 15.80 -2.61 -1.90
CA VAL A 122 15.99 -3.22 -3.22
C VAL A 122 16.52 -4.63 -3.02
N ILE A 123 15.70 -5.62 -3.37
CA ILE A 123 16.00 -7.05 -3.21
C ILE A 123 16.24 -7.65 -4.59
N ASP A 124 17.28 -8.48 -4.73
CA ASP A 124 17.51 -9.23 -5.96
C ASP A 124 16.47 -10.36 -6.12
N ALA A 125 15.60 -10.22 -7.12
CA ALA A 125 14.56 -11.17 -7.49
C ALA A 125 14.94 -12.00 -8.74
N THR A 126 16.21 -12.00 -9.13
CA THR A 126 16.71 -12.74 -10.28
C THR A 126 16.90 -14.22 -9.92
N GLN A 127 15.99 -15.09 -10.37
CA GLN A 127 16.13 -16.54 -10.11
C GLN A 127 17.47 -17.08 -10.63
N GLY A 128 18.11 -17.94 -9.82
CA GLY A 128 19.43 -18.51 -10.12
C GLY A 128 20.62 -17.60 -9.83
N SER A 129 20.38 -16.33 -9.47
CA SER A 129 21.44 -15.42 -9.03
C SER A 129 22.06 -15.85 -7.69
N PRO A 130 23.39 -15.75 -7.50
CA PRO A 130 24.03 -15.99 -6.20
C PRO A 130 23.58 -15.03 -5.08
N THR A 131 22.94 -13.93 -5.46
CA THR A 131 22.40 -12.91 -4.55
C THR A 131 20.88 -12.93 -4.51
N TYR A 132 20.21 -13.93 -5.08
CA TYR A 132 18.76 -14.09 -5.03
C TYR A 132 18.24 -14.06 -3.58
N GLY A 133 17.30 -13.17 -3.30
CA GLY A 133 16.77 -12.95 -1.95
C GLY A 133 17.66 -12.07 -1.05
N LYS A 134 18.70 -11.42 -1.59
CA LYS A 134 19.52 -10.49 -0.81
C LYS A 134 19.09 -9.04 -0.96
N VAL A 135 19.20 -8.27 0.13
CA VAL A 135 19.02 -6.81 0.11
C VAL A 135 20.31 -6.17 -0.41
N VAL A 136 20.27 -5.60 -1.61
CA VAL A 136 21.44 -5.00 -2.27
C VAL A 136 21.51 -3.48 -2.11
N ASN A 137 20.40 -2.84 -1.76
CA ASN A 137 20.32 -1.42 -1.46
C ASN A 137 19.21 -1.16 -0.43
N THR A 138 19.45 -0.18 0.43
CA THR A 138 18.36 0.54 1.10
C THR A 138 18.45 2.01 0.76
N ALA A 139 17.43 2.52 0.06
CA ALA A 139 17.32 3.91 -0.31
C ALA A 139 16.45 4.64 0.72
N THR A 140 17.11 5.20 1.74
CA THR A 140 16.43 5.92 2.82
C THR A 140 15.94 7.27 2.34
N VAL A 141 14.83 7.75 2.88
CA VAL A 141 14.30 9.09 2.60
C VAL A 141 14.45 10.02 3.80
N GLY A 142 14.45 11.32 3.52
CA GLY A 142 14.35 12.35 4.54
C GLY A 142 13.94 13.70 3.95
N PRO A 143 13.69 14.71 4.82
CA PRO A 143 13.86 14.69 6.27
C PRO A 143 12.65 14.14 7.04
N LEU A 144 11.57 13.75 6.35
CA LEU A 144 10.41 13.15 7.03
C LEU A 144 10.77 11.75 7.54
N VAL A 145 10.25 11.42 8.72
CA VAL A 145 10.43 10.14 9.42
C VAL A 145 9.09 9.72 10.00
N GLU A 146 8.95 8.44 10.34
CA GLU A 146 7.70 7.87 10.83
C GLU A 146 6.54 8.11 9.85
N ASN A 147 6.82 8.09 8.55
CA ASN A 147 5.86 8.46 7.51
C ASN A 147 4.73 7.45 7.35
N GLU A 148 4.91 6.23 7.88
CA GLU A 148 4.12 5.06 7.54
C GLU A 148 4.10 4.80 6.02
N PRO A 149 5.23 4.30 5.47
CA PRO A 149 5.28 3.73 4.13
C PRO A 149 4.11 2.77 3.87
N HIS A 150 3.25 3.12 2.91
CA HIS A 150 2.04 2.34 2.61
C HIS A 150 2.04 1.89 1.14
N HIS A 151 1.13 2.33 0.26
CA HIS A 151 1.15 1.84 -1.12
C HIS A 151 2.09 2.59 -2.05
N MET A 152 2.55 1.83 -3.05
CA MET A 152 3.01 2.34 -4.34
C MET A 152 1.93 2.03 -5.40
N GLN A 153 2.25 2.22 -6.69
CA GLN A 153 1.40 1.66 -7.74
C GLN A 153 1.40 0.11 -7.74
N TYR A 154 0.46 -0.51 -8.47
CA TYR A 154 0.27 -1.98 -8.47
C TYR A 154 1.16 -2.74 -9.44
N VAL A 155 1.66 -2.07 -10.47
CA VAL A 155 2.52 -2.62 -11.53
C VAL A 155 3.44 -1.51 -12.03
N TRP A 156 4.66 -1.86 -12.43
CA TRP A 156 5.62 -0.94 -13.02
C TRP A 156 5.86 -1.32 -14.48
N HIS A 157 5.82 -0.32 -15.37
CA HIS A 157 6.21 -0.44 -16.76
C HIS A 157 7.51 0.33 -17.01
N LYS A 158 8.22 -0.04 -18.08
CA LYS A 158 9.48 0.63 -18.43
C LYS A 158 9.32 2.16 -18.50
N GLY A 159 10.18 2.87 -17.77
CA GLY A 159 10.20 4.34 -17.73
C GLY A 159 9.22 4.96 -16.74
N ASP A 160 8.40 4.16 -16.05
CA ASP A 160 7.48 4.69 -15.04
C ASP A 160 8.22 5.33 -13.87
N THR A 161 7.62 6.41 -13.38
CA THR A 161 7.95 6.95 -12.07
C THR A 161 7.33 6.07 -11.00
N ILE A 162 8.06 5.78 -9.92
CA ILE A 162 7.46 5.15 -8.75
C ILE A 162 6.88 6.23 -7.84
N TYR A 163 5.57 6.15 -7.60
CA TYR A 163 4.87 6.99 -6.63
C TYR A 163 4.71 6.20 -5.34
N ALA A 164 5.08 6.78 -4.21
CA ALA A 164 5.01 6.10 -2.92
C ALA A 164 4.37 6.99 -1.85
N GLY A 165 3.34 6.47 -1.20
CA GLY A 165 2.58 7.15 -0.17
C GLY A 165 3.30 7.13 1.19
N ALA A 166 3.29 8.27 1.85
CA ALA A 166 3.65 8.46 3.24
C ALA A 166 2.37 8.78 4.03
N LEU A 167 1.72 7.73 4.52
CA LEU A 167 0.34 7.75 4.98
C LEU A 167 0.12 8.72 6.15
N PHE A 168 1.01 8.74 7.15
CA PHE A 168 0.90 9.64 8.31
C PHE A 168 1.35 11.07 8.01
N ALA A 169 2.34 11.24 7.15
CA ALA A 169 2.86 12.55 6.82
C ALA A 169 2.04 13.25 5.72
N ALA A 170 1.05 12.57 5.13
CA ALA A 170 0.28 13.01 3.98
C ALA A 170 1.15 13.54 2.83
N ALA A 171 2.22 12.81 2.53
CA ALA A 171 3.16 13.12 1.47
C ALA A 171 3.18 12.02 0.41
N THR A 172 3.52 12.39 -0.83
CA THR A 172 3.74 11.45 -1.94
C THR A 172 5.15 11.67 -2.48
N TYR A 173 5.98 10.63 -2.49
CA TYR A 173 7.30 10.66 -3.11
C TYR A 173 7.23 10.18 -4.57
N ALA A 174 8.04 10.78 -5.44
CA ALA A 174 8.26 10.31 -6.80
C ALA A 174 9.73 9.88 -6.97
N PHE A 175 9.98 8.63 -7.36
CA PHE A 175 11.32 8.08 -7.56
C PHE A 175 11.59 7.74 -9.03
N ASP A 176 12.84 7.96 -9.43
CA ASP A 176 13.42 7.46 -10.68
C ASP A 176 14.19 6.17 -10.38
N VAL A 177 13.82 5.12 -11.11
CA VAL A 177 14.35 3.75 -10.99
C VAL A 177 15.03 3.26 -12.27
N SER A 178 15.25 4.14 -13.24
CA SER A 178 15.87 3.81 -14.53
C SER A 178 17.28 3.20 -14.40
N ALA A 179 17.97 3.50 -13.29
CA ALA A 179 19.35 3.10 -13.02
C ALA A 179 19.47 2.15 -11.81
N LEU A 180 18.45 1.33 -11.54
CA LEU A 180 18.49 0.35 -10.45
C LEU A 180 19.78 -0.50 -10.50
N PRO A 181 20.34 -0.85 -9.31
CA PRO A 181 19.71 -0.77 -7.99
C PRO A 181 19.83 0.60 -7.30
N GLN A 182 20.37 1.64 -7.96
CA GLN A 182 20.38 3.01 -7.45
C GLN A 182 19.09 3.75 -7.82
N LEU A 183 18.49 4.46 -6.86
CA LEU A 183 17.33 5.31 -7.04
C LEU A 183 17.71 6.79 -7.00
N LYS A 184 16.89 7.64 -7.63
CA LYS A 184 16.93 9.10 -7.46
C LYS A 184 15.57 9.63 -7.07
N LEU A 185 15.55 10.77 -6.39
CA LEU A 185 14.31 11.44 -6.04
C LEU A 185 13.92 12.33 -7.22
N LYS A 186 12.72 12.20 -7.78
CA LYS A 186 12.21 13.14 -8.80
C LYS A 186 11.56 14.34 -8.12
N GLY A 187 10.79 14.10 -7.07
CA GLY A 187 10.16 15.15 -6.27
C GLY A 187 9.31 14.58 -5.14
N VAL A 188 8.65 15.47 -4.42
CA VAL A 188 7.76 15.14 -3.30
C VAL A 188 6.59 16.12 -3.29
N SER A 189 5.38 15.57 -3.14
CA SER A 189 4.18 16.32 -2.77
C SER A 189 4.03 16.32 -1.27
N LEU A 190 3.80 17.49 -0.67
CA LEU A 190 3.59 17.70 0.75
C LEU A 190 2.10 17.95 1.06
N PRO A 191 1.67 17.87 2.34
CA PRO A 191 0.28 18.15 2.70
C PRO A 191 -0.22 19.54 2.30
N THR A 192 0.69 20.49 2.09
CA THR A 192 0.36 21.84 1.62
C THR A 192 0.09 21.91 0.12
N ASN A 193 0.34 20.82 -0.62
CA ASN A 193 0.06 20.69 -2.05
C ASN A 193 -1.27 19.98 -2.33
N THR A 194 -1.78 19.21 -1.37
CA THR A 194 -3.06 18.50 -1.42
C THR A 194 -3.91 18.98 -0.24
N LEU A 195 -4.53 20.15 -0.36
CA LEU A 195 -5.29 20.73 0.74
C LEU A 195 -6.70 20.13 0.85
N GLY A 196 -7.21 19.56 -0.24
CA GLY A 196 -8.50 18.89 -0.33
C GLY A 196 -8.50 17.50 0.29
N GLY A 197 -7.34 16.84 0.36
CA GLY A 197 -7.19 15.48 0.86
C GLY A 197 -6.00 15.27 1.80
N SER A 198 -6.03 14.16 2.50
CA SER A 198 -4.95 13.66 3.35
C SER A 198 -4.89 12.13 3.28
N VAL A 199 -3.88 11.51 3.89
CA VAL A 199 -3.74 10.04 3.94
C VAL A 199 -3.68 9.46 2.51
N PRO A 200 -2.58 9.72 1.76
CA PRO A 200 -2.34 9.09 0.47
C PRO A 200 -2.29 7.59 0.66
N ASP A 201 -2.97 6.89 -0.24
CA ASP A 201 -3.10 5.45 -0.15
C ASP A 201 -2.52 4.78 -1.39
N ALA A 202 -3.25 4.68 -2.50
CA ALA A 202 -2.85 3.93 -3.70
C ALA A 202 -2.66 4.79 -4.95
N TYR A 203 -1.94 4.25 -5.95
CA TYR A 203 -1.59 4.97 -7.19
C TYR A 203 -1.81 4.13 -8.46
N TRP A 204 -2.17 4.79 -9.55
CA TRP A 204 -2.22 4.21 -10.90
C TRP A 204 -1.51 5.12 -11.89
N VAL A 205 -0.45 4.59 -12.53
CA VAL A 205 0.34 5.32 -13.53
C VAL A 205 -0.34 5.21 -14.90
N LEU A 206 -0.44 6.34 -15.60
CA LEU A 206 -1.03 6.46 -16.93
C LEU A 206 0.05 6.34 -18.01
N LYS A 207 -0.36 6.09 -19.25
CA LYS A 207 0.53 5.96 -20.43
C LYS A 207 1.38 7.19 -20.72
N ASP A 208 1.00 8.37 -20.24
CA ASP A 208 1.80 9.61 -20.36
C ASP A 208 2.83 9.77 -19.22
N GLY A 209 2.90 8.79 -18.31
CA GLY A 209 3.76 8.75 -17.13
C GLY A 209 3.28 9.61 -15.96
N THR A 210 2.13 10.29 -16.08
CA THR A 210 1.45 10.91 -14.92
C THR A 210 0.72 9.83 -14.11
N ALA A 211 0.20 10.14 -12.92
CA ALA A 211 -0.50 9.16 -12.10
C ALA A 211 -1.72 9.76 -11.39
N TYR A 212 -2.76 8.96 -11.22
CA TYR A 212 -3.78 9.25 -10.21
C TYR A 212 -3.39 8.61 -8.88
N GLY A 213 -3.64 9.31 -7.78
CA GLY A 213 -3.51 8.78 -6.43
C GLY A 213 -4.79 8.99 -5.63
N THR A 214 -5.12 8.05 -4.75
CA THR A 214 -6.22 8.19 -3.80
C THR A 214 -5.73 8.78 -2.49
N TYR A 215 -6.50 9.73 -1.99
CA TYR A 215 -6.28 10.35 -0.68
C TYR A 215 -7.53 10.04 0.14
N MET A 216 -7.43 9.04 1.02
CA MET A 216 -8.57 8.51 1.78
C MET A 216 -9.16 9.56 2.72
N GLY A 217 -8.30 10.38 3.30
CA GLY A 217 -8.62 11.36 4.31
C GLY A 217 -9.13 12.65 3.71
N GLY A 218 -10.04 13.33 4.41
CA GLY A 218 -10.51 14.64 4.00
C GLY A 218 -9.51 15.79 4.21
N PRO A 219 -9.94 17.04 3.96
CA PRO A 219 -9.10 18.23 4.01
C PRO A 219 -8.27 18.31 5.29
N VAL A 220 -7.02 18.76 5.17
CA VAL A 220 -6.08 18.84 6.31
C VAL A 220 -6.68 19.62 7.49
N VAL A 221 -7.48 20.65 7.22
CA VAL A 221 -8.22 21.44 8.22
C VAL A 221 -9.73 21.18 8.07
N PRO A 222 -10.49 20.97 9.17
CA PRO A 222 -11.94 20.86 9.11
C PRO A 222 -12.60 22.13 8.55
N GLY A 223 -13.66 21.97 7.77
CA GLY A 223 -14.42 23.08 7.17
C GLY A 223 -14.53 23.00 5.65
N PRO A 224 -14.93 24.10 4.99
CA PRO A 224 -15.07 24.16 3.54
C PRO A 224 -13.70 24.15 2.84
N HIS A 225 -13.58 23.29 1.84
CA HIS A 225 -12.50 23.32 0.85
C HIS A 225 -13.10 23.52 -0.54
N ALA A 226 -12.57 24.48 -1.29
CA ALA A 226 -13.03 24.81 -2.64
C ALA A 226 -12.09 24.17 -3.67
N TYR A 227 -12.67 23.37 -4.56
CA TYR A 227 -11.95 22.67 -5.63
C TYR A 227 -11.88 23.52 -6.90
N ALA A 228 -10.94 23.18 -7.79
CA ALA A 228 -10.74 23.88 -9.05
C ALA A 228 -11.95 23.79 -10.00
N ASP A 229 -12.79 22.75 -9.86
CA ASP A 229 -14.04 22.58 -10.59
C ASP A 229 -15.17 23.52 -10.12
N GLY A 230 -14.90 24.36 -9.11
CA GLY A 230 -15.85 25.30 -8.51
C GLY A 230 -16.73 24.69 -7.43
N SER A 231 -16.63 23.39 -7.16
CA SER A 231 -17.33 22.73 -6.05
C SER A 231 -16.70 23.11 -4.70
N THR A 232 -17.49 22.98 -3.64
CA THR A 232 -17.00 23.16 -2.26
C THR A 232 -17.50 22.01 -1.42
N GLN A 233 -16.57 21.32 -0.75
CA GLN A 233 -16.88 20.21 0.14
C GLN A 233 -16.57 20.58 1.59
N ILE A 234 -17.43 20.17 2.51
CA ILE A 234 -17.19 20.34 3.94
C ILE A 234 -16.49 19.08 4.45
N GLY A 235 -15.24 19.22 4.89
CA GLY A 235 -14.46 18.16 5.51
C GLY A 235 -14.49 18.18 7.03
N ASN A 236 -14.35 17.01 7.66
CA ASN A 236 -14.20 16.89 9.13
C ASN A 236 -12.72 16.78 9.57
N GLY A 237 -11.79 17.21 8.69
CA GLY A 237 -10.36 17.40 8.96
C GLY A 237 -9.47 16.23 8.54
N PHE A 238 -8.17 16.34 8.86
CA PHE A 238 -7.13 15.35 8.54
C PHE A 238 -7.52 13.91 8.88
N ALA A 239 -7.29 12.98 7.95
CA ALA A 239 -7.69 11.58 8.03
C ALA A 239 -9.21 11.36 8.20
N GLY A 240 -10.00 12.38 7.95
CA GLY A 240 -11.46 12.33 8.02
C GLY A 240 -12.10 12.01 6.68
N SER A 241 -13.23 12.64 6.39
CA SER A 241 -13.99 12.54 5.13
C SER A 241 -14.48 13.94 4.70
N PRO A 242 -14.85 14.16 3.43
CA PRO A 242 -14.61 13.28 2.29
C PRO A 242 -13.17 13.37 1.80
N GLY A 243 -12.60 12.24 1.35
CA GLY A 243 -11.34 12.21 0.61
C GLY A 243 -11.49 12.58 -0.87
N GLU A 244 -10.43 12.32 -1.65
CA GLU A 244 -10.31 12.79 -3.03
C GLU A 244 -9.44 11.90 -3.92
N VAL A 245 -9.49 12.16 -5.22
CA VAL A 245 -8.51 11.68 -6.21
C VAL A 245 -7.61 12.85 -6.60
N VAL A 246 -6.30 12.64 -6.59
CA VAL A 246 -5.29 13.62 -6.97
C VAL A 246 -4.58 13.16 -8.23
N HIS A 247 -4.42 14.05 -9.21
CA HIS A 247 -3.60 13.80 -10.39
C HIS A 247 -2.20 14.37 -10.18
N PHE A 248 -1.19 13.54 -10.36
CA PHE A 248 0.21 13.89 -10.19
C PHE A 248 0.94 13.84 -11.51
N GLY A 249 1.78 14.83 -11.77
CA GLY A 249 2.78 14.70 -12.81
C GLY A 249 3.99 13.90 -12.36
N GLN A 250 4.92 13.66 -13.29
CA GLN A 250 6.08 12.75 -13.12
C GLN A 250 7.07 13.08 -11.98
N ASN A 251 6.98 14.27 -11.36
CA ASN A 251 7.83 14.67 -10.23
C ASN A 251 7.01 14.84 -8.94
N ALA A 252 5.86 14.16 -8.84
CA ALA A 252 4.86 14.34 -7.77
C ALA A 252 4.29 15.77 -7.68
N GLN A 253 4.36 16.58 -8.75
CA GLN A 253 3.62 17.83 -8.78
C GLN A 253 2.12 17.56 -8.85
N VAL A 254 1.32 18.22 -8.00
CA VAL A 254 -0.14 18.15 -8.06
C VAL A 254 -0.63 18.91 -9.29
N LEU A 255 -1.31 18.20 -10.19
CA LEU A 255 -1.92 18.75 -11.40
C LEU A 255 -3.40 19.09 -11.18
N SER A 256 -4.12 18.25 -10.43
CA SER A 256 -5.50 18.50 -10.05
C SER A 256 -5.91 17.74 -8.78
N GLU A 257 -6.82 18.32 -8.00
CA GLU A 257 -7.53 17.68 -6.89
C GLU A 257 -9.01 17.51 -7.30
N SER A 258 -9.60 16.33 -7.11
CA SER A 258 -10.96 16.01 -7.55
C SER A 258 -11.77 15.36 -6.41
N PRO A 259 -12.88 15.99 -5.96
CA PRO A 259 -13.60 15.54 -4.77
C PRO A 259 -14.28 14.20 -5.01
N ALA A 260 -14.15 13.27 -4.05
CA ALA A 260 -14.89 12.02 -4.09
C ALA A 260 -16.31 12.14 -3.53
N ALA A 261 -16.64 13.23 -2.82
CA ALA A 261 -17.99 13.46 -2.31
C ALA A 261 -19.03 13.69 -3.41
N THR A 262 -20.24 13.19 -3.16
CA THR A 262 -21.41 13.50 -3.98
C THR A 262 -22.07 14.81 -3.52
N PRO A 263 -22.55 15.68 -4.43
CA PRO A 263 -23.20 16.94 -4.06
C PRO A 263 -24.43 16.77 -3.14
N GLN A 264 -25.16 15.68 -3.29
CA GLN A 264 -26.36 15.35 -2.50
C GLN A 264 -26.06 14.67 -1.15
N GLY A 265 -24.82 14.20 -0.94
CA GLY A 265 -24.46 13.34 0.18
C GLY A 265 -24.79 11.87 -0.08
N ASP A 266 -24.15 11.00 0.69
CA ASP A 266 -24.28 9.55 0.57
C ASP A 266 -25.35 9.00 1.53
N ASN A 267 -25.49 7.68 1.62
CA ASN A 267 -26.48 7.04 2.46
C ASN A 267 -26.14 7.18 3.95
N GLN A 268 -26.90 8.00 4.67
CA GLN A 268 -26.71 8.26 6.11
C GLN A 268 -26.69 6.99 6.98
N LYS A 269 -27.37 5.91 6.57
CA LYS A 269 -27.42 4.67 7.35
C LYS A 269 -26.18 3.79 7.18
N LEU A 270 -25.41 4.04 6.13
CA LEU A 270 -24.26 3.21 5.74
C LEU A 270 -22.94 3.97 5.80
N CYS A 271 -22.98 5.28 5.98
CA CYS A 271 -21.84 6.19 5.89
C CYS A 271 -21.76 7.09 7.13
N ASP A 272 -21.20 6.59 8.22
CA ASP A 272 -20.93 7.41 9.42
C ASP A 272 -19.68 8.29 9.23
N ASN A 273 -19.60 9.45 9.89
CA ASN A 273 -18.40 10.29 9.87
C ASN A 273 -18.11 10.82 11.27
N LEU A 274 -16.82 10.89 11.66
CA LEU A 274 -16.41 11.35 12.99
C LEU A 274 -15.27 12.40 12.94
N PRO A 275 -15.55 13.66 13.36
CA PRO A 275 -16.86 14.24 13.69
C PRO A 275 -17.90 14.16 12.57
N GLN A 276 -19.17 14.22 12.94
CA GLN A 276 -20.28 14.17 11.98
C GLN A 276 -20.25 15.37 11.02
N LEU A 277 -20.60 15.09 9.77
CA LEU A 277 -20.77 16.08 8.70
C LEU A 277 -22.25 16.41 8.53
N GLY A 278 -22.55 17.62 8.00
CA GLY A 278 -23.92 18.01 7.68
C GLY A 278 -24.54 17.19 6.53
N LYS A 279 -23.71 16.68 5.62
CA LYS A 279 -24.06 15.67 4.63
C LYS A 279 -23.19 14.44 4.88
N PRO A 280 -23.77 13.25 5.12
CA PRO A 280 -22.99 12.03 5.29
C PRO A 280 -22.22 11.71 4.01
N THR A 281 -21.06 11.08 4.14
CA THR A 281 -20.29 10.62 3.00
C THR A 281 -19.53 9.34 3.30
N CYS A 282 -19.54 8.41 2.34
CA CYS A 282 -18.69 7.25 2.30
C CYS A 282 -17.37 7.51 1.54
N ALA A 283 -17.11 8.76 1.12
CA ALA A 283 -15.95 9.10 0.30
C ALA A 283 -14.65 9.01 1.10
N ASN A 284 -14.02 7.85 1.04
CA ASN A 284 -12.70 7.56 1.58
C ASN A 284 -11.99 6.66 0.54
N PRO A 285 -11.66 7.22 -0.64
CA PRO A 285 -11.15 6.44 -1.76
C PRO A 285 -9.85 5.73 -1.38
N HIS A 286 -9.73 4.45 -1.73
CA HIS A 286 -8.62 3.57 -1.35
C HIS A 286 -8.01 2.94 -2.62
N GLY A 287 -8.35 1.68 -2.95
CA GLY A 287 -7.84 1.03 -4.15
C GLY A 287 -8.23 1.79 -5.42
N ILE A 288 -7.35 1.77 -6.43
CA ILE A 288 -7.49 2.58 -7.66
C ILE A 288 -6.95 1.89 -8.90
N GLN A 289 -7.73 1.87 -9.99
CA GLN A 289 -7.24 1.45 -11.32
C GLN A 289 -7.95 2.21 -12.46
N ALA A 290 -7.24 2.45 -13.56
CA ALA A 290 -7.76 3.16 -14.73
C ALA A 290 -7.78 2.29 -16.00
N ARG A 291 -8.85 2.44 -16.78
CA ARG A 291 -8.97 1.99 -18.16
C ARG A 291 -8.96 3.20 -19.09
N GLU A 292 -7.77 3.56 -19.54
CA GLU A 292 -7.56 4.74 -20.38
C GLU A 292 -8.22 4.64 -21.75
N ASP A 293 -8.36 3.43 -22.29
CA ASP A 293 -9.11 3.14 -23.52
C ASP A 293 -10.62 3.36 -23.36
N LEU A 294 -11.13 3.24 -22.13
CA LEU A 294 -12.53 3.49 -21.77
C LEU A 294 -12.75 4.86 -21.15
N ASN A 295 -11.69 5.66 -20.97
CA ASN A 295 -11.71 6.91 -20.20
C ASN A 295 -12.39 6.77 -18.84
N THR A 296 -12.19 5.63 -18.17
CA THR A 296 -12.82 5.34 -16.89
C THR A 296 -11.77 5.02 -15.82
N LEU A 297 -11.93 5.60 -14.64
CA LEU A 297 -11.19 5.26 -13.43
C LEU A 297 -12.16 4.65 -12.42
N VAL A 298 -11.69 3.67 -11.65
CA VAL A 298 -12.45 3.03 -10.57
C VAL A 298 -11.69 3.22 -9.26
N THR A 299 -12.41 3.61 -8.20
CA THR A 299 -11.87 3.63 -6.83
C THR A 299 -12.82 2.92 -5.88
N SER A 300 -12.32 2.11 -4.95
CA SER A 300 -13.08 1.62 -3.81
C SER A 300 -13.06 2.64 -2.66
N ASP A 301 -13.98 2.53 -1.71
CA ASP A 301 -13.90 3.23 -0.43
C ASP A 301 -13.70 2.21 0.72
N TYR A 302 -12.67 2.40 1.54
CA TYR A 302 -12.33 1.43 2.60
C TYR A 302 -12.92 1.82 3.96
N ALA A 303 -12.43 2.92 4.54
CA ALA A 303 -12.82 3.36 5.87
C ALA A 303 -12.45 4.82 6.09
N GLU A 304 -13.10 5.50 7.05
CA GLU A 304 -12.61 6.80 7.52
C GLU A 304 -11.29 6.62 8.30
N PRO A 305 -10.14 7.06 7.76
CA PRO A 305 -8.83 6.57 8.21
C PRO A 305 -8.46 6.98 9.63
N ARG A 306 -8.98 8.10 10.14
CA ARG A 306 -8.77 8.58 11.52
C ARG A 306 -9.08 7.50 12.57
N ASN A 307 -10.09 6.69 12.31
CA ASN A 307 -10.56 5.62 13.21
C ASN A 307 -9.74 4.32 13.07
N ILE A 308 -8.67 4.34 12.26
CA ILE A 308 -7.70 3.26 12.10
C ILE A 308 -6.32 3.73 12.57
N ILE A 309 -5.90 4.92 12.15
CA ILE A 309 -4.50 5.37 12.31
C ILE A 309 -4.25 6.31 13.49
N LEU A 310 -5.29 6.95 14.04
CA LEU A 310 -5.18 7.88 15.17
C LEU A 310 -5.80 7.34 16.46
N ASP A 311 -6.95 6.66 16.38
CA ASP A 311 -7.61 6.03 17.55
C ASP A 311 -8.14 4.62 17.22
N PRO A 312 -7.26 3.60 17.23
CA PRO A 312 -7.62 2.22 16.86
C PRO A 312 -8.34 1.46 17.99
N VAL A 313 -8.44 2.01 19.20
CA VAL A 313 -8.69 1.22 20.42
C VAL A 313 -10.17 0.85 20.56
N LYS A 314 -11.10 1.61 19.96
CA LYS A 314 -12.52 1.25 19.83
C LYS A 314 -13.10 1.84 18.55
N GLN A 315 -13.44 1.00 17.58
CA GLN A 315 -14.24 1.45 16.44
C GLN A 315 -15.68 1.68 16.92
N PRO A 316 -16.17 2.93 16.97
CA PRO A 316 -17.46 3.24 17.59
C PRO A 316 -18.64 2.84 16.71
N SER A 317 -18.41 2.57 15.42
CA SER A 317 -19.43 2.16 14.48
C SER A 317 -18.87 1.26 13.36
N PRO A 318 -19.57 0.18 12.98
CA PRO A 318 -19.22 -0.63 11.82
C PRO A 318 -19.41 0.11 10.49
N TYR A 319 -20.19 1.20 10.46
CA TYR A 319 -20.48 2.00 9.27
C TYR A 319 -19.41 3.07 8.96
N LEU A 320 -18.33 3.10 9.75
CA LEU A 320 -17.08 3.78 9.38
C LEU A 320 -16.28 2.99 8.34
N ARG A 321 -16.60 1.70 8.16
CA ARG A 321 -16.12 0.85 7.07
C ARG A 321 -17.09 0.96 5.89
N ARG A 322 -16.58 1.43 4.76
CA ARG A 322 -17.40 1.85 3.62
C ARG A 322 -17.77 0.64 2.76
N PRO A 323 -18.99 0.60 2.20
CA PRO A 323 -19.44 -0.44 1.29
C PRO A 323 -19.53 0.07 -0.16
N THR A 324 -18.73 1.06 -0.56
CA THR A 324 -18.91 1.77 -1.83
C THR A 324 -17.75 1.61 -2.80
N VAL A 325 -18.08 1.62 -4.09
CA VAL A 325 -17.15 1.74 -5.22
C VAL A 325 -17.59 2.93 -6.06
N ARG A 326 -16.63 3.69 -6.59
CA ARG A 326 -16.85 4.89 -7.39
C ARG A 326 -16.28 4.70 -8.78
N THR A 327 -16.99 5.21 -9.78
CA THR A 327 -16.45 5.34 -11.13
C THR A 327 -16.31 6.79 -11.50
N TRP A 328 -15.29 7.10 -12.29
CA TRP A 328 -14.92 8.44 -12.69
C TRP A 328 -14.75 8.52 -14.21
N ASP A 329 -15.22 9.59 -14.81
CA ASP A 329 -14.87 9.97 -16.17
C ASP A 329 -13.53 10.70 -16.15
N ILE A 330 -12.54 10.15 -16.85
CA ILE A 330 -11.20 10.73 -16.99
C ILE A 330 -10.92 11.20 -18.41
N SER A 331 -11.94 11.39 -19.26
CA SER A 331 -11.77 11.89 -20.64
C SER A 331 -11.01 13.21 -20.71
N ASP A 332 -11.10 14.04 -19.67
CA ASP A 332 -10.13 15.08 -19.34
C ASP A 332 -9.25 14.63 -18.18
N ARG A 333 -7.97 14.34 -18.46
CA ARG A 333 -7.06 13.76 -17.48
C ARG A 333 -6.78 14.67 -16.28
N ASN A 334 -6.84 15.98 -16.47
CA ASN A 334 -6.61 16.95 -15.39
C ASN A 334 -7.90 17.36 -14.67
N HIS A 335 -9.05 16.80 -15.06
CA HIS A 335 -10.32 17.05 -14.37
C HIS A 335 -11.16 15.77 -14.28
N PRO A 336 -10.69 14.73 -13.56
CA PRO A 336 -11.51 13.55 -13.26
C PRO A 336 -12.85 13.96 -12.66
N LYS A 337 -13.95 13.42 -13.20
CA LYS A 337 -15.30 13.69 -12.70
C LYS A 337 -15.92 12.44 -12.14
N LEU A 338 -16.36 12.51 -10.88
CA LEU A 338 -17.13 11.44 -10.27
C LEU A 338 -18.41 11.22 -11.09
N LYS A 339 -18.55 10.00 -11.60
CA LYS A 339 -19.65 9.60 -12.48
C LYS A 339 -20.73 8.84 -11.72
N SER A 340 -20.33 7.84 -10.92
CA SER A 340 -21.26 7.02 -10.15
C SER A 340 -20.68 6.61 -8.80
N VAL A 341 -21.57 6.31 -7.85
CA VAL A 341 -21.26 5.67 -6.58
C VAL A 341 -22.17 4.46 -6.44
N SER A 342 -21.59 3.27 -6.42
CA SER A 342 -22.29 2.01 -6.27
C SER A 342 -22.12 1.48 -4.86
N TYR A 343 -23.20 1.00 -4.25
CA TYR A 343 -23.19 0.36 -2.94
C TYR A 343 -23.16 -1.16 -3.13
N LEU A 344 -22.12 -1.80 -2.61
CA LEU A 344 -22.04 -3.25 -2.56
C LEU A 344 -23.11 -3.79 -1.62
N GLN A 345 -23.76 -4.87 -2.04
CA GLN A 345 -24.86 -5.47 -1.29
C GLN A 345 -24.32 -6.44 -0.25
N ASP A 346 -25.07 -6.58 0.84
CA ASP A 346 -24.85 -7.65 1.81
C ASP A 346 -25.26 -8.99 1.19
N GLY A 347 -24.50 -10.03 1.53
CA GLY A 347 -24.70 -11.39 1.03
C GLY A 347 -25.42 -12.29 2.05
N PRO A 348 -25.46 -13.61 1.81
CA PRO A 348 -26.22 -14.54 2.62
C PRO A 348 -25.65 -14.81 4.02
N ARG A 349 -24.41 -14.42 4.32
CA ARG A 349 -23.81 -14.50 5.66
C ARG A 349 -24.13 -13.29 6.53
N ALA A 350 -24.55 -12.16 5.97
CA ALA A 350 -24.82 -10.95 6.71
C ALA A 350 -25.75 -11.18 7.93
N ASP A 351 -25.36 -10.57 9.06
CA ASP A 351 -26.11 -10.58 10.31
C ASP A 351 -26.35 -9.13 10.74
N PRO A 352 -27.61 -8.67 10.85
CA PRO A 352 -27.92 -7.33 11.34
C PRO A 352 -27.40 -7.04 12.76
N ALA A 353 -27.15 -8.07 13.58
CA ALA A 353 -26.56 -7.93 14.91
C ALA A 353 -25.05 -7.70 14.87
N ASP A 354 -24.38 -8.08 13.78
CA ASP A 354 -22.95 -7.93 13.55
C ASP A 354 -22.66 -7.46 12.10
N PRO A 355 -23.07 -6.22 11.77
CA PRO A 355 -22.98 -5.72 10.41
C PRO A 355 -21.54 -5.40 9.99
N LEU A 356 -20.54 -5.55 10.89
CA LEU A 356 -19.13 -5.35 10.57
C LEU A 356 -18.62 -6.44 9.62
N HIS A 357 -19.12 -7.65 9.76
CA HIS A 357 -18.66 -8.84 9.03
C HIS A 357 -19.55 -9.23 7.84
N ALA A 358 -20.48 -8.36 7.48
CA ALA A 358 -21.27 -8.49 6.26
C ALA A 358 -20.38 -8.34 5.02
N GLU A 359 -20.73 -9.05 3.95
CA GLU A 359 -19.94 -9.20 2.73
C GLU A 359 -19.54 -7.86 2.12
N SER A 360 -20.38 -6.83 2.23
CA SER A 360 -20.16 -5.50 1.67
C SER A 360 -19.10 -4.66 2.38
N ARG A 361 -18.60 -5.09 3.56
CA ARG A 361 -17.91 -4.17 4.48
C ARG A 361 -16.43 -3.99 4.22
N ALA A 362 -16.07 -2.71 4.15
CA ALA A 362 -14.72 -2.21 3.99
C ALA A 362 -14.12 -2.62 2.64
N VAL A 363 -14.61 -1.97 1.60
CA VAL A 363 -14.14 -2.22 0.24
C VAL A 363 -12.71 -1.71 0.13
N MET A 364 -11.76 -2.62 0.12
CA MET A 364 -10.35 -2.28 0.23
C MET A 364 -9.75 -2.02 -1.15
N GLU A 365 -9.46 -3.08 -1.89
CA GLU A 365 -8.84 -2.98 -3.20
C GLU A 365 -9.83 -3.21 -4.34
N THR A 366 -9.53 -2.62 -5.50
CA THR A 366 -10.27 -2.82 -6.74
C THR A 366 -9.30 -3.12 -7.87
N THR A 367 -9.75 -3.89 -8.86
CA THR A 367 -8.99 -4.19 -10.07
C THR A 367 -9.91 -4.21 -11.28
N VAL A 368 -9.37 -3.87 -12.45
CA VAL A 368 -10.11 -3.90 -13.73
C VAL A 368 -9.71 -5.12 -14.55
N THR A 369 -10.62 -5.58 -15.41
CA THR A 369 -10.24 -6.39 -16.57
C THR A 369 -9.36 -5.54 -17.52
N ASN A 370 -8.50 -6.18 -18.30
CA ASN A 370 -7.42 -5.54 -19.04
C ASN A 370 -7.59 -5.63 -20.57
N LEU A 371 -8.20 -6.71 -21.06
CA LEU A 371 -8.28 -6.96 -22.50
C LEU A 371 -9.30 -6.06 -23.21
N PRO A 372 -9.06 -5.72 -24.49
CA PRO A 372 -10.05 -5.02 -25.30
C PRO A 372 -11.38 -5.77 -25.33
N GLY A 373 -12.47 -5.04 -25.14
CA GLY A 373 -13.83 -5.61 -25.09
C GLY A 373 -14.26 -6.03 -23.69
N HIS A 374 -13.34 -6.40 -22.79
CA HIS A 374 -13.67 -6.58 -21.38
C HIS A 374 -13.77 -5.21 -20.72
N LYS A 375 -14.90 -4.91 -20.08
CA LYS A 375 -15.15 -3.63 -19.39
C LYS A 375 -15.42 -3.83 -17.90
N GLY A 376 -15.19 -5.05 -17.40
CA GLY A 376 -15.52 -5.40 -16.03
C GLY A 376 -14.48 -4.91 -15.03
N ALA A 377 -14.91 -4.88 -13.77
CA ALA A 377 -14.03 -4.63 -12.63
C ALA A 377 -14.46 -5.44 -11.42
N PHE A 378 -13.49 -5.71 -10.54
CA PHE A 378 -13.64 -6.40 -9.28
C PHE A 378 -13.40 -5.45 -8.10
N ALA A 379 -14.08 -5.71 -6.99
CA ALA A 379 -13.86 -5.02 -5.73
C ALA A 379 -13.81 -6.06 -4.61
N GLN A 380 -12.82 -5.96 -3.73
CA GLN A 380 -12.72 -6.84 -2.56
C GLN A 380 -13.09 -6.14 -1.27
N THR A 381 -13.60 -6.91 -0.32
CA THR A 381 -13.90 -6.43 1.02
C THR A 381 -13.01 -7.08 2.07
N MET A 382 -12.42 -6.26 2.95
CA MET A 382 -11.49 -6.74 3.98
C MET A 382 -12.25 -7.43 5.12
N GLN A 383 -13.20 -6.74 5.74
CA GLN A 383 -14.01 -7.29 6.84
C GLN A 383 -15.11 -8.21 6.31
N GLY A 384 -15.66 -7.89 5.14
CA GLY A 384 -16.63 -8.76 4.49
C GLY A 384 -16.02 -10.09 4.05
N GLY A 385 -14.81 -10.09 3.51
CA GLY A 385 -14.17 -11.31 2.98
C GLY A 385 -14.88 -11.84 1.73
N ALA A 386 -15.22 -10.93 0.81
CA ALA A 386 -15.92 -11.23 -0.43
C ALA A 386 -15.32 -10.47 -1.62
N VAL A 387 -15.64 -10.93 -2.83
CA VAL A 387 -15.33 -10.30 -4.11
C VAL A 387 -16.63 -9.97 -4.82
N PHE A 388 -16.72 -8.73 -5.28
CA PHE A 388 -17.81 -8.24 -6.10
C PHE A 388 -17.31 -7.97 -7.51
N TYR A 389 -18.20 -8.10 -8.49
CA TYR A 389 -17.91 -7.85 -9.89
C TYR A 389 -19.01 -7.01 -10.54
N THR A 390 -18.58 -6.12 -11.44
CA THR A 390 -19.43 -5.48 -12.43
C THR A 390 -18.89 -5.82 -13.82
N PRO A 391 -19.73 -6.18 -14.81
CA PRO A 391 -19.28 -6.50 -16.16
C PRO A 391 -18.99 -5.25 -17.01
N ASP A 392 -19.49 -4.07 -16.64
CA ASP A 392 -19.30 -2.84 -17.39
C ASP A 392 -19.19 -1.59 -16.50
N ILE A 393 -17.96 -1.13 -16.27
CA ILE A 393 -17.66 0.11 -15.54
C ILE A 393 -18.04 1.38 -16.32
N THR A 394 -18.32 1.26 -17.62
CA THR A 394 -18.73 2.38 -18.48
C THR A 394 -20.24 2.62 -18.44
N ALA A 395 -21.01 1.74 -17.80
CA ALA A 395 -22.42 1.97 -17.53
C ALA A 395 -22.63 3.26 -16.72
N ALA A 396 -23.79 3.92 -16.90
CA ALA A 396 -24.15 5.09 -16.11
C ALA A 396 -24.30 4.75 -14.62
N GLU A 397 -24.85 3.57 -14.34
CA GLU A 397 -25.01 2.99 -13.01
C GLU A 397 -24.44 1.56 -13.03
N PRO A 398 -23.12 1.39 -12.82
CA PRO A 398 -22.52 0.06 -12.75
C PRO A 398 -23.13 -0.73 -11.59
N HIS A 399 -23.74 -1.86 -11.93
CA HIS A 399 -24.30 -2.78 -10.96
C HIS A 399 -23.22 -3.77 -10.51
N TRP A 400 -23.18 -4.08 -9.22
CA TRP A 400 -22.19 -4.97 -8.63
C TRP A 400 -22.87 -6.16 -7.97
N ILE A 401 -22.38 -7.36 -8.22
CA ILE A 401 -22.84 -8.59 -7.57
C ILE A 401 -21.69 -9.27 -6.85
N GLU A 402 -21.98 -9.94 -5.73
CA GLU A 402 -21.03 -10.85 -5.11
C GLU A 402 -20.79 -12.04 -6.03
N VAL A 403 -19.52 -12.30 -6.36
CA VAL A 403 -19.10 -13.40 -7.24
C VAL A 403 -18.24 -14.44 -6.54
N PHE A 404 -17.62 -14.08 -5.41
CA PHE A 404 -16.81 -15.00 -4.63
C PHE A 404 -16.81 -14.64 -3.14
N ASP A 405 -16.77 -15.64 -2.26
CA ASP A 405 -16.62 -15.48 -0.81
C ASP A 405 -15.38 -16.25 -0.35
N ASP A 406 -14.57 -15.65 0.53
CA ASP A 406 -13.31 -16.23 1.01
C ASP A 406 -13.52 -17.58 1.72
N GLY A 407 -14.73 -17.84 2.22
CA GLY A 407 -15.12 -19.12 2.80
C GLY A 407 -14.93 -20.31 1.86
N ALA A 408 -15.05 -20.10 0.55
CA ALA A 408 -14.82 -21.12 -0.48
C ALA A 408 -13.32 -21.41 -0.71
N ALA A 409 -12.41 -20.48 -0.39
CA ALA A 409 -10.97 -20.66 -0.53
C ALA A 409 -10.30 -21.20 0.75
N ASN A 410 -10.88 -20.93 1.92
CA ASN A 410 -10.26 -21.18 3.22
C ASN A 410 -9.64 -22.58 3.38
N LYS A 411 -10.35 -23.64 2.99
CA LYS A 411 -9.86 -25.03 3.11
C LYS A 411 -8.79 -25.39 2.09
N ALA A 412 -8.78 -24.73 0.93
CA ALA A 412 -7.72 -24.88 -0.06
C ALA A 412 -6.42 -24.25 0.43
N ILE A 413 -6.52 -23.13 1.16
CA ILE A 413 -5.36 -22.47 1.81
C ILE A 413 -4.83 -23.35 2.94
N TYR A 414 -5.69 -23.75 3.87
CA TYR A 414 -5.30 -24.59 5.00
C TYR A 414 -6.47 -25.49 5.42
N ALA A 415 -6.24 -26.79 5.42
CA ALA A 415 -7.30 -27.80 5.58
C ALA A 415 -8.10 -27.67 6.90
N ASN A 416 -7.50 -27.10 7.95
CA ASN A 416 -8.17 -26.92 9.25
C ASN A 416 -8.95 -25.60 9.37
N ASN A 417 -8.93 -24.73 8.36
CA ASN A 417 -9.78 -23.55 8.35
C ASN A 417 -11.26 -23.95 8.28
N ASP A 418 -12.14 -23.13 8.87
CA ASP A 418 -13.57 -23.19 8.59
C ASP A 418 -13.88 -22.64 7.19
N SER A 419 -15.15 -22.68 6.79
CA SER A 419 -15.60 -22.14 5.50
C SER A 419 -16.28 -20.77 5.63
N ASN A 420 -16.00 -19.99 6.68
CA ASN A 420 -16.58 -18.65 6.84
C ASN A 420 -15.59 -17.57 6.35
N GLY A 421 -15.97 -16.85 5.29
CA GLY A 421 -15.17 -15.78 4.73
C GLY A 421 -15.12 -14.49 5.54
N GLY A 422 -16.06 -14.26 6.47
CA GLY A 422 -16.12 -13.03 7.26
C GLY A 422 -14.82 -12.77 8.01
N SER A 423 -14.31 -11.53 7.94
CA SER A 423 -13.03 -11.10 8.52
C SER A 423 -11.82 -11.94 8.07
N SER A 424 -11.81 -12.40 6.82
CA SER A 424 -10.60 -12.99 6.21
C SER A 424 -9.51 -11.95 5.94
N ASN A 425 -9.83 -10.66 6.05
CA ASN A 425 -8.90 -9.54 5.95
C ASN A 425 -8.15 -9.52 4.61
N GLY A 426 -8.90 -9.57 3.50
CA GLY A 426 -8.35 -9.41 2.16
C GLY A 426 -7.68 -8.04 1.99
N GLY A 427 -6.41 -8.06 1.60
CA GLY A 427 -5.56 -6.87 1.53
C GLY A 427 -5.09 -6.50 0.13
N TRP A 428 -5.03 -7.47 -0.78
CA TRP A 428 -4.67 -7.23 -2.18
C TRP A 428 -5.47 -8.12 -3.14
N ILE A 429 -5.93 -7.52 -4.25
CA ILE A 429 -6.57 -8.22 -5.38
C ILE A 429 -6.01 -7.67 -6.69
N GLN A 430 -5.74 -8.55 -7.64
CA GLN A 430 -5.28 -8.10 -8.95
C GLN A 430 -5.66 -9.07 -10.08
N THR A 431 -6.24 -8.53 -11.15
CA THR A 431 -6.55 -9.28 -12.37
C THR A 431 -5.27 -9.53 -13.15
N SER A 432 -5.09 -10.76 -13.66
CA SER A 432 -3.97 -11.04 -14.55
C SER A 432 -4.08 -10.21 -15.84
N PRO A 433 -2.98 -9.78 -16.46
CA PRO A 433 -3.05 -8.94 -17.66
C PRO A 433 -3.79 -9.58 -18.83
N ASP A 434 -3.87 -10.91 -18.87
CA ASP A 434 -4.61 -11.69 -19.86
C ASP A 434 -6.07 -12.03 -19.45
N ASP A 435 -6.56 -11.47 -18.35
CA ASP A 435 -7.90 -11.65 -17.77
C ASP A 435 -8.32 -13.10 -17.49
N LYS A 436 -7.35 -14.02 -17.32
CA LYS A 436 -7.66 -15.41 -16.97
C LYS A 436 -7.81 -15.64 -15.49
N TYR A 437 -7.02 -14.91 -14.69
CA TYR A 437 -6.89 -15.16 -13.27
C TYR A 437 -7.13 -13.90 -12.45
N LEU A 438 -7.60 -14.12 -11.21
CA LEU A 438 -7.68 -13.10 -10.18
C LEU A 438 -6.83 -13.55 -8.99
N TYR A 439 -5.78 -12.80 -8.70
CA TYR A 439 -4.85 -13.07 -7.60
C TYR A 439 -5.34 -12.38 -6.33
N ARG A 440 -5.25 -13.06 -5.19
CA ARG A 440 -5.63 -12.48 -3.89
C ARG A 440 -4.69 -12.84 -2.76
N ALA A 441 -4.44 -11.86 -1.89
CA ALA A 441 -3.74 -12.03 -0.62
C ALA A 441 -4.71 -11.74 0.54
N ILE A 442 -4.78 -12.67 1.49
CA ILE A 442 -5.60 -12.55 2.69
C ILE A 442 -4.75 -12.79 3.95
N VAL A 443 -4.95 -11.94 4.97
CA VAL A 443 -4.27 -12.11 6.27
C VAL A 443 -4.82 -13.33 7.02
N GLY A 444 -6.08 -13.67 6.75
CA GLY A 444 -6.86 -14.62 7.54
C GLY A 444 -7.48 -13.94 8.76
N ARG A 445 -8.13 -14.74 9.59
CA ARG A 445 -8.89 -14.27 10.74
C ARG A 445 -8.17 -14.59 12.05
N GLN A 446 -8.09 -13.59 12.94
CA GLN A 446 -7.56 -13.78 14.28
C GLN A 446 -8.50 -14.65 15.13
N LYS A 447 -7.96 -15.27 16.18
CA LYS A 447 -8.79 -16.00 17.15
C LYS A 447 -9.73 -15.02 17.86
N GLY A 448 -10.97 -15.44 18.10
CA GLY A 448 -11.93 -14.64 18.84
C GLY A 448 -12.63 -13.54 18.02
N THR A 449 -12.38 -13.44 16.70
CA THR A 449 -12.89 -12.32 15.89
C THR A 449 -14.41 -12.34 15.72
N LEU A 450 -15.00 -13.48 15.34
CA LEU A 450 -16.46 -13.57 15.15
C LEU A 450 -17.21 -13.90 16.43
N SER A 451 -16.57 -14.59 17.38
CA SER A 451 -17.12 -14.94 18.68
C SER A 451 -15.99 -15.37 19.60
N ALA A 452 -16.24 -15.50 20.91
CA ALA A 452 -15.22 -15.93 21.87
C ALA A 452 -14.58 -17.30 21.53
N ASP A 453 -15.32 -18.18 20.84
CA ASP A 453 -14.88 -19.53 20.47
C ASP A 453 -14.35 -19.62 19.02
N ASP A 454 -14.27 -18.50 18.29
CA ASP A 454 -13.77 -18.48 16.91
C ASP A 454 -12.29 -18.92 16.86
N PRO A 455 -11.97 -20.05 16.21
CA PRO A 455 -10.59 -20.54 16.13
C PRO A 455 -9.69 -19.70 15.22
N GLY A 456 -10.27 -18.75 14.47
CA GLY A 456 -9.59 -17.99 13.45
C GLY A 456 -9.26 -18.83 12.21
N THR A 457 -8.62 -18.21 11.23
CA THR A 457 -8.21 -18.87 9.98
C THR A 457 -6.79 -18.47 9.59
N THR A 458 -6.04 -19.44 9.07
CA THR A 458 -4.76 -19.19 8.39
C THR A 458 -5.02 -18.50 7.06
N GLY A 459 -4.32 -17.39 6.83
CA GLY A 459 -4.33 -16.68 5.55
C GLY A 459 -3.29 -17.19 4.56
N GLY A 460 -3.17 -16.51 3.44
CA GLY A 460 -2.28 -16.90 2.36
C GLY A 460 -2.61 -16.21 1.05
N VAL A 461 -2.11 -16.78 -0.03
CA VAL A 461 -2.41 -16.37 -1.41
C VAL A 461 -3.27 -17.42 -2.07
N TYR A 462 -4.28 -17.00 -2.82
CA TYR A 462 -5.02 -17.90 -3.68
C TYR A 462 -5.34 -17.25 -5.03
N VAL A 463 -5.62 -18.11 -6.01
CA VAL A 463 -5.85 -17.73 -7.41
C VAL A 463 -7.21 -18.25 -7.83
N LEU A 464 -8.01 -17.37 -8.43
CA LEU A 464 -9.30 -17.71 -9.02
C LEU A 464 -9.19 -17.74 -10.54
N ASP A 465 -9.77 -18.75 -11.19
CA ASP A 465 -10.09 -18.70 -12.63
C ASP A 465 -11.36 -17.86 -12.81
N ILE A 466 -11.27 -16.81 -13.61
CA ILE A 466 -12.35 -15.86 -13.89
C ILE A 466 -12.83 -15.90 -15.33
N GLN A 467 -12.29 -16.78 -16.17
CA GLN A 467 -12.53 -16.75 -17.62
C GLN A 467 -14.02 -16.91 -17.95
N LYS A 468 -14.74 -17.79 -17.25
CA LYS A 468 -16.18 -17.97 -17.49
C LYS A 468 -16.95 -16.70 -17.15
N LEU A 469 -16.67 -16.11 -16.00
CA LEU A 469 -17.30 -14.87 -15.54
C LEU A 469 -17.10 -13.73 -16.54
N VAL A 470 -15.85 -13.50 -16.95
CA VAL A 470 -15.50 -12.40 -17.86
C VAL A 470 -16.06 -12.63 -19.26
N ASN A 471 -16.19 -13.90 -19.71
CA ASN A 471 -16.77 -14.24 -21.01
C ASN A 471 -18.31 -14.34 -21.00
N ALA A 472 -18.98 -14.21 -19.85
CA ALA A 472 -20.43 -14.31 -19.76
C ALA A 472 -21.16 -13.15 -20.49
N GLY A 473 -20.52 -11.99 -20.58
CA GLY A 473 -21.01 -10.82 -21.32
C GLY A 473 -20.98 -9.53 -20.52
N ASP A 474 -21.49 -8.45 -21.13
CA ASP A 474 -21.44 -7.09 -20.57
C ASP A 474 -22.59 -6.78 -19.59
N ARG A 475 -23.45 -7.76 -19.28
CA ARG A 475 -24.60 -7.57 -18.39
C ARG A 475 -24.65 -8.63 -17.31
N ILE A 476 -25.14 -8.23 -16.14
CA ILE A 476 -25.24 -9.11 -14.97
C ILE A 476 -26.24 -10.24 -15.19
N GLU A 477 -27.28 -9.98 -15.98
CA GLU A 477 -28.30 -10.96 -16.34
C GLU A 477 -27.72 -12.11 -17.18
N ASP A 478 -26.59 -11.89 -17.85
CA ASP A 478 -25.93 -12.90 -18.68
C ASP A 478 -25.03 -13.85 -17.86
N ILE A 479 -24.65 -13.46 -16.63
CA ILE A 479 -23.82 -14.28 -15.74
C ILE A 479 -24.67 -15.40 -15.13
N GLU A 480 -24.23 -16.66 -15.24
CA GLU A 480 -24.85 -17.80 -14.55
C GLU A 480 -24.23 -18.07 -13.16
N GLY A 481 -25.06 -18.50 -12.20
CA GLY A 481 -24.63 -18.77 -10.82
C GLY A 481 -24.71 -17.54 -9.90
N ARG A 482 -24.97 -17.74 -8.60
CA ARG A 482 -25.14 -16.66 -7.61
C ARG A 482 -24.74 -17.13 -6.23
N ILE A 483 -24.19 -16.24 -5.39
CA ILE A 483 -23.98 -16.48 -3.96
C ILE A 483 -25.20 -15.97 -3.18
N ASP A 484 -26.26 -16.77 -3.16
CA ASP A 484 -27.57 -16.43 -2.55
C ASP A 484 -27.87 -17.23 -1.28
N THR A 485 -26.97 -18.12 -0.88
CA THR A 485 -27.11 -18.96 0.30
C THR A 485 -25.76 -19.11 1.00
N LYS A 486 -25.80 -19.31 2.33
CA LYS A 486 -24.58 -19.56 3.13
C LYS A 486 -23.77 -20.75 2.61
N ALA A 487 -24.44 -21.78 2.10
CA ALA A 487 -23.77 -22.93 1.51
C ALA A 487 -22.95 -22.56 0.26
N LYS A 488 -23.48 -21.69 -0.60
CA LYS A 488 -22.75 -21.20 -1.78
C LYS A 488 -21.63 -20.23 -1.41
N ALA A 489 -21.78 -19.43 -0.35
CA ALA A 489 -20.65 -18.65 0.19
C ALA A 489 -19.51 -19.59 0.67
N GLN A 490 -19.86 -20.70 1.33
CA GLN A 490 -18.90 -21.67 1.85
C GLN A 490 -18.23 -22.56 0.78
N GLN A 491 -18.84 -22.73 -0.38
CA GLN A 491 -18.46 -23.78 -1.36
C GLN A 491 -18.24 -23.25 -2.79
N GLY A 492 -18.59 -21.99 -3.05
CA GLY A 492 -18.64 -21.40 -4.38
C GLY A 492 -20.07 -21.37 -4.95
N GLY A 493 -20.35 -20.36 -5.79
CA GLY A 493 -21.69 -20.11 -6.32
C GLY A 493 -22.06 -20.89 -7.59
N GLY A 494 -21.09 -21.58 -8.22
CA GLY A 494 -21.27 -22.37 -9.45
C GLY A 494 -21.48 -21.54 -10.71
N GLY A 495 -21.81 -22.19 -11.83
CA GLY A 495 -22.05 -21.53 -13.13
C GLY A 495 -20.78 -20.88 -13.70
N ASP A 496 -20.87 -19.59 -13.96
CA ASP A 496 -19.77 -18.76 -14.46
C ASP A 496 -18.92 -18.15 -13.35
N LEU A 497 -19.35 -18.28 -12.09
CA LEU A 497 -18.65 -17.67 -10.97
C LEU A 497 -17.23 -18.24 -10.78
N PRO A 498 -16.29 -17.42 -10.27
CA PRO A 498 -14.89 -17.81 -10.17
C PRO A 498 -14.66 -19.06 -9.32
N THR A 499 -13.64 -19.84 -9.70
CA THR A 499 -13.25 -21.06 -8.98
C THR A 499 -11.79 -21.02 -8.56
N VAL A 500 -11.49 -21.53 -7.35
CA VAL A 500 -10.12 -21.63 -6.85
C VAL A 500 -9.32 -22.65 -7.68
N VAL A 501 -8.22 -22.20 -8.28
CA VAL A 501 -7.29 -23.04 -9.08
C VAL A 501 -5.93 -23.23 -8.41
N GLY A 502 -5.59 -22.37 -7.46
CA GLY A 502 -4.36 -22.47 -6.67
C GLY A 502 -4.52 -21.80 -5.31
N ALA A 503 -3.85 -22.33 -4.29
CA ALA A 503 -3.76 -21.71 -2.98
C ALA A 503 -2.42 -22.09 -2.31
N ALA A 504 -1.81 -21.13 -1.62
CA ALA A 504 -0.59 -21.31 -0.86
C ALA A 504 -0.73 -20.61 0.50
N PRO A 505 -0.66 -21.34 1.63
CA PRO A 505 -0.68 -20.71 2.94
C PRO A 505 0.63 -19.97 3.19
N ILE A 506 0.52 -18.82 3.86
CA ILE A 506 1.66 -18.15 4.49
C ILE A 506 1.49 -18.32 5.99
N ASN A 507 2.56 -18.72 6.68
CA ASN A 507 2.52 -19.07 8.10
C ASN A 507 1.44 -20.13 8.44
N PRO A 508 1.52 -21.34 7.83
CA PRO A 508 0.47 -22.35 7.95
C PRO A 508 0.20 -22.75 9.40
N GLY A 509 -1.07 -22.77 9.80
CA GLY A 509 -1.51 -23.12 11.15
C GLY A 509 -1.49 -21.98 12.16
N THR A 510 -1.07 -20.78 11.75
CA THR A 510 -1.14 -19.56 12.57
C THR A 510 -2.30 -18.68 12.10
N PRO A 511 -3.38 -18.52 12.89
CA PRO A 511 -4.51 -17.67 12.51
C PRO A 511 -4.12 -16.20 12.36
N GLY A 512 -4.65 -15.54 11.32
CA GLY A 512 -4.47 -14.11 11.06
C GLY A 512 -3.01 -13.67 10.83
N ALA A 513 -2.16 -14.58 10.35
CA ALA A 513 -0.74 -14.33 10.10
C ALA A 513 -0.35 -14.47 8.61
N GLY A 514 -1.33 -14.44 7.71
CA GLY A 514 -1.12 -14.39 6.26
C GLY A 514 -0.74 -12.99 5.77
N PRO A 515 -0.46 -12.83 4.46
CA PRO A 515 -0.05 -11.57 3.88
C PRO A 515 -1.21 -10.58 3.81
N HIS A 516 -0.85 -9.30 3.78
CA HIS A 516 -1.79 -8.22 3.54
C HIS A 516 -1.67 -7.70 2.10
N TRP A 517 -0.46 -7.36 1.65
CA TRP A 517 -0.24 -6.83 0.30
C TRP A 517 0.33 -7.87 -0.65
N GLY A 518 0.32 -7.56 -1.95
CA GLY A 518 1.00 -8.34 -2.96
C GLY A 518 1.35 -7.56 -4.23
N ALA A 519 2.13 -8.20 -5.09
CA ALA A 519 2.45 -7.74 -6.44
C ALA A 519 2.66 -8.94 -7.35
N TYR A 520 2.34 -8.79 -8.64
CA TYR A 520 2.70 -9.78 -9.65
C TYR A 520 3.92 -9.33 -10.44
N ASP A 521 4.69 -10.30 -10.92
CA ASP A 521 5.86 -10.09 -11.75
C ASP A 521 5.47 -10.06 -13.24
N ASN A 522 5.54 -8.87 -13.84
CA ASN A 522 5.24 -8.66 -15.25
C ASN A 522 6.45 -8.81 -16.17
N PHE A 523 7.57 -9.42 -15.72
CA PHE A 523 8.80 -9.51 -16.53
C PHE A 523 9.29 -10.94 -16.75
N VAL A 524 9.58 -11.27 -18.01
CA VAL A 524 10.25 -12.51 -18.43
C VAL A 524 11.56 -12.22 -19.14
N LEU A 525 12.59 -13.03 -18.88
CA LEU A 525 13.86 -12.91 -19.58
C LEU A 525 13.75 -13.50 -20.99
N GLY A 526 13.99 -12.68 -22.01
CA GLY A 526 14.01 -13.08 -23.41
C GLY A 526 15.31 -13.77 -23.82
N SER A 527 15.26 -14.49 -24.94
CA SER A 527 16.45 -15.13 -25.55
C SER A 527 17.48 -14.11 -26.07
N ASP A 528 17.08 -12.85 -26.22
CA ASP A 528 17.93 -11.72 -26.58
C ASP A 528 18.75 -11.17 -25.39
N GLY A 529 18.53 -11.72 -24.19
CA GLY A 529 19.23 -11.33 -22.98
C GLY A 529 18.67 -10.07 -22.31
N PHE A 530 17.46 -9.61 -22.67
CA PHE A 530 16.74 -8.52 -22.01
C PHE A 530 15.47 -9.04 -21.34
N TYR A 531 14.98 -8.33 -20.32
CA TYR A 531 13.62 -8.54 -19.83
C TYR A 531 12.60 -7.94 -20.78
N HIS A 532 11.46 -8.61 -20.91
CA HIS A 532 10.30 -8.16 -21.67
C HIS A 532 9.08 -8.21 -20.76
N GLU A 533 8.16 -7.29 -20.97
CA GLU A 533 6.86 -7.34 -20.29
C GLU A 533 6.07 -8.56 -20.77
N THR A 534 5.38 -9.23 -19.84
CA THR A 534 4.53 -10.41 -20.13
C THR A 534 3.13 -10.20 -19.59
N ASP A 535 2.17 -10.77 -20.30
CA ASP A 535 0.77 -10.87 -19.91
C ASP A 535 0.45 -12.09 -19.05
N THR A 536 1.42 -13.00 -18.89
CA THR A 536 1.31 -14.22 -18.08
C THR A 536 2.34 -14.23 -16.95
N PRO A 537 2.07 -13.56 -15.81
CA PRO A 537 2.97 -13.53 -14.66
C PRO A 537 3.35 -14.93 -14.19
N GLN A 538 4.61 -15.10 -13.76
CA GLN A 538 5.14 -16.37 -13.25
C GLN A 538 5.49 -16.33 -11.76
N HIS A 539 5.46 -15.15 -11.16
CA HIS A 539 5.78 -14.94 -9.77
C HIS A 539 4.84 -13.92 -9.15
N LEU A 540 4.58 -14.12 -7.86
CA LEU A 540 3.93 -13.15 -6.99
C LEU A 540 4.89 -12.84 -5.84
N ALA A 541 4.90 -11.59 -5.38
CA ALA A 541 5.46 -11.21 -4.09
C ALA A 541 4.32 -10.86 -3.14
N VAL A 542 4.49 -11.13 -1.85
CA VAL A 542 3.54 -10.72 -0.80
C VAL A 542 4.28 -10.29 0.46
N SER A 543 3.72 -9.30 1.14
CA SER A 543 4.20 -8.81 2.44
C SER A 543 3.18 -9.03 3.54
N ASN A 544 3.67 -9.24 4.76
CA ASN A 544 2.82 -9.43 5.94
C ASN A 544 2.99 -8.27 6.93
N TYR A 545 2.30 -7.19 6.60
CA TYR A 545 2.12 -6.01 7.42
C TYR A 545 0.89 -5.25 6.89
N PHE A 546 0.03 -4.74 7.78
CA PHE A 546 -1.11 -3.92 7.36
C PHE A 546 -0.83 -2.44 7.61
N VAL A 547 -1.03 -1.97 8.83
CA VAL A 547 -0.77 -0.58 9.18
C VAL A 547 -0.56 -0.54 10.67
N ALA A 548 0.43 0.25 11.09
CA ALA A 548 0.69 0.52 12.49
C ALA A 548 -0.58 1.01 13.18
N ARG A 549 -0.64 0.75 14.48
CA ARG A 549 -1.75 1.15 15.37
C ARG A 549 -3.06 0.38 15.13
N SER A 550 -3.31 -0.21 13.96
CA SER A 550 -4.53 -1.01 13.71
C SER A 550 -4.67 -2.26 14.61
N GLY A 551 -3.54 -2.80 15.09
CA GLY A 551 -3.48 -4.07 15.82
C GLY A 551 -3.29 -5.29 14.93
N LEU A 552 -3.23 -5.13 13.61
CA LEU A 552 -2.80 -6.16 12.65
C LEU A 552 -1.36 -5.83 12.19
N ASP A 553 -0.39 -6.42 12.89
CA ASP A 553 1.04 -6.15 12.71
C ASP A 553 1.69 -7.09 11.68
N GLY A 554 1.33 -8.38 11.71
CA GLY A 554 1.97 -9.39 10.85
C GLY A 554 3.32 -9.86 11.39
N ASP A 555 4.08 -10.59 10.57
CA ASP A 555 5.43 -11.07 10.89
C ASP A 555 6.54 -10.30 10.15
N HIS A 556 6.18 -9.26 9.39
CA HIS A 556 7.06 -8.40 8.60
C HIS A 556 7.99 -9.16 7.64
N LYS A 557 7.48 -10.26 7.05
CA LYS A 557 8.19 -10.97 5.98
C LYS A 557 7.68 -10.57 4.62
N VAL A 558 8.59 -10.59 3.65
CA VAL A 558 8.29 -10.57 2.22
C VAL A 558 8.56 -11.94 1.64
N ASN A 559 7.54 -12.58 1.10
CA ASN A 559 7.63 -13.90 0.48
C ASN A 559 7.48 -13.80 -1.03
N LEU A 560 8.19 -14.65 -1.76
CA LEU A 560 7.96 -14.86 -3.19
C LEU A 560 7.19 -16.18 -3.37
N LEU A 561 6.30 -16.21 -4.36
CA LEU A 561 5.54 -17.37 -4.76
C LEU A 561 5.78 -17.66 -6.25
N ASN A 562 5.89 -18.93 -6.59
CA ASN A 562 5.85 -19.41 -7.97
C ASN A 562 4.39 -19.52 -8.40
N LEU A 563 4.07 -18.97 -9.57
CA LEU A 563 2.78 -19.03 -10.22
C LEU A 563 2.89 -19.85 -11.51
N GLY A 564 2.16 -20.97 -11.56
CA GLY A 564 2.10 -21.84 -12.72
C GLY A 564 1.13 -21.31 -13.78
N PRO A 565 1.29 -21.74 -15.05
CA PRO A 565 0.41 -21.34 -16.14
C PRO A 565 -1.03 -21.87 -16.00
N ASP A 566 -1.28 -22.78 -15.06
CA ASP A 566 -2.60 -23.29 -14.68
C ASP A 566 -3.19 -22.61 -13.44
N GLY A 567 -2.56 -21.53 -12.97
CA GLY A 567 -2.96 -20.78 -11.78
C GLY A 567 -2.54 -21.44 -10.46
N LYS A 568 -1.83 -22.57 -10.48
CA LYS A 568 -1.27 -23.16 -9.25
C LYS A 568 -0.22 -22.24 -8.66
N VAL A 569 -0.32 -22.01 -7.37
CA VAL A 569 0.60 -21.14 -6.63
C VAL A 569 1.29 -21.91 -5.51
N SER A 570 2.57 -21.61 -5.26
CA SER A 570 3.36 -22.20 -4.17
C SER A 570 4.43 -21.23 -3.68
N VAL A 571 4.73 -21.26 -2.39
CA VAL A 571 5.82 -20.42 -1.83
C VAL A 571 7.16 -20.86 -2.41
N ASP A 572 7.96 -19.91 -2.89
CA ASP A 572 9.31 -20.18 -3.37
C ASP A 572 10.25 -20.48 -2.19
N SER A 573 10.61 -21.75 -2.02
CA SER A 573 11.50 -22.20 -0.96
C SER A 573 12.96 -21.77 -1.13
N ASN A 574 13.34 -21.19 -2.26
CA ASN A 574 14.71 -20.73 -2.53
C ASN A 574 14.90 -19.25 -2.23
N PHE A 575 13.82 -18.47 -2.18
CA PHE A 575 13.88 -17.07 -1.79
C PHE A 575 14.02 -16.98 -0.27
N ARG A 576 15.26 -16.79 0.21
CA ARG A 576 15.63 -16.94 1.62
C ARG A 576 16.35 -15.72 2.15
N ASP A 577 16.03 -15.37 3.39
CA ASP A 577 16.69 -14.31 4.12
C ASP A 577 18.18 -14.60 4.36
N GLU A 578 19.02 -13.62 4.07
CA GLU A 578 20.49 -13.73 4.09
C GLU A 578 21.10 -13.92 5.49
N PHE A 579 20.36 -13.61 6.56
CA PHE A 579 20.83 -13.74 7.94
C PHE A 579 20.33 -15.02 8.62
N THR A 580 19.07 -15.36 8.38
CA THR A 580 18.40 -16.47 9.06
C THR A 580 18.35 -17.74 8.22
N GLY A 581 18.52 -17.64 6.89
CA GLY A 581 18.35 -18.74 5.95
C GLY A 581 16.91 -19.24 5.83
N GLN A 582 15.94 -18.58 6.49
CA GLN A 582 14.53 -18.94 6.43
C GLN A 582 13.91 -18.47 5.10
N VAL A 583 12.81 -19.13 4.70
CA VAL A 583 12.03 -18.72 3.52
C VAL A 583 11.37 -17.36 3.77
N GLY A 584 11.46 -16.49 2.77
CA GLY A 584 11.03 -15.09 2.84
C GLY A 584 12.09 -14.18 3.47
N ILE A 585 12.09 -12.91 3.09
CA ILE A 585 13.02 -11.89 3.57
C ILE A 585 12.44 -11.29 4.85
N ASN A 586 13.18 -11.38 5.95
CA ASN A 586 12.69 -10.95 7.25
C ASN A 586 13.07 -9.49 7.51
N PHE A 587 12.08 -8.61 7.66
CA PHE A 587 12.32 -7.20 8.00
C PHE A 587 12.47 -6.98 9.51
N ASN A 588 12.18 -7.99 10.35
CA ASN A 588 12.52 -7.97 11.77
C ASN A 588 14.01 -8.33 11.98
N ARG A 589 14.91 -7.41 11.60
CA ARG A 589 16.38 -7.58 11.63
C ARG A 589 17.07 -6.49 12.44
N LYS A 590 18.32 -6.75 12.85
CA LYS A 590 19.10 -5.79 13.66
C LYS A 590 19.83 -4.73 12.83
N SER A 591 20.08 -5.01 11.56
CA SER A 591 20.94 -4.17 10.73
C SER A 591 20.51 -4.22 9.28
N TRP A 592 20.68 -3.07 8.64
CA TRP A 592 20.43 -2.80 7.23
C TRP A 592 21.69 -2.21 6.60
N PRO A 593 21.77 -2.14 5.25
CA PRO A 593 22.84 -1.40 4.59
C PRO A 593 22.98 0.05 5.09
N HIS A 594 21.87 0.70 5.47
CA HIS A 594 21.87 2.06 6.02
C HIS A 594 22.22 2.16 7.53
N GLY A 595 22.37 1.04 8.24
CA GLY A 595 22.75 1.04 9.66
C GLY A 595 21.92 0.12 10.55
N ALA A 596 22.21 0.16 11.84
CA ALA A 596 21.57 -0.69 12.86
C ALA A 596 20.32 -0.02 13.46
N PHE A 597 19.35 0.31 12.60
CA PHE A 597 18.09 0.97 13.01
C PHE A 597 17.07 -0.01 13.59
N GLY A 598 17.13 -1.29 13.21
CA GLY A 598 16.31 -2.33 13.82
C GLY A 598 15.26 -2.86 12.85
N ASN A 599 14.11 -3.26 13.40
CA ASN A 599 13.04 -3.86 12.62
C ASN A 599 12.43 -2.83 11.67
N ALA A 600 12.00 -3.27 10.51
CA ALA A 600 11.19 -2.48 9.59
C ALA A 600 9.89 -3.21 9.24
N LYS A 601 8.96 -2.46 8.67
CA LYS A 601 7.59 -2.88 8.37
C LYS A 601 7.39 -2.76 6.84
N PRO A 602 7.49 -3.86 6.08
CA PRO A 602 7.36 -3.84 4.62
C PRO A 602 5.89 -3.80 4.23
N HIS A 603 5.45 -2.78 3.49
CA HIS A 603 4.05 -2.69 3.08
C HIS A 603 3.84 -3.02 1.61
N SER A 604 4.22 -2.12 0.71
CA SER A 604 4.01 -2.30 -0.73
C SER A 604 5.29 -2.73 -1.44
N GLU A 605 5.14 -3.57 -2.45
CA GLU A 605 6.24 -4.03 -3.27
C GLU A 605 5.94 -4.00 -4.78
N LEU A 606 7.00 -3.90 -5.58
CA LEU A 606 6.95 -3.82 -7.03
C LEU A 606 8.12 -4.58 -7.67
N PHE A 607 7.84 -5.34 -8.72
CA PHE A 607 8.88 -5.88 -9.60
C PHE A 607 9.33 -4.79 -10.57
N VAL A 608 10.64 -4.58 -10.66
CA VAL A 608 11.23 -3.52 -11.47
C VAL A 608 12.52 -4.01 -12.13
N VAL A 609 12.76 -3.56 -13.35
CA VAL A 609 14.01 -3.80 -14.10
C VAL A 609 14.61 -2.45 -14.46
N ALA A 610 15.94 -2.33 -14.46
CA ALA A 610 16.58 -1.11 -14.94
C ALA A 610 16.26 -0.87 -16.43
N ASP A 611 16.06 0.38 -16.85
CA ASP A 611 15.63 0.72 -18.22
C ASP A 611 16.58 0.17 -19.30
N ALA A 612 17.87 0.07 -18.99
CA ALA A 612 18.89 -0.48 -19.88
C ALA A 612 18.67 -1.97 -20.18
N ASP A 613 18.03 -2.69 -19.26
CA ASP A 613 17.90 -4.15 -19.20
C ASP A 613 16.50 -4.66 -19.61
N VAL A 614 15.55 -3.76 -19.88
CA VAL A 614 14.20 -4.08 -20.39
C VAL A 614 13.99 -3.55 -21.82
N ARG A 615 13.26 -4.28 -22.66
CA ARG A 615 13.00 -3.90 -24.05
C ARG A 615 11.54 -3.76 -24.38
#